data_AF-A0A2G6E003-F1
#
_entry.id   AF-A0A2G6E003-F1
#
_cell.length_a   1.000
_cell.length_b   1.000
_cell.length_c   1.000
_cell.angle_alpha   90.00
_cell.angle_beta   90.00
_cell.angle_gamma   90.00
#
_symmetry.space_group_name_H-M   'P 1'
#
loop_
_entity.id
_entity.type
_entity.pdbx_description
1 polymer ?
#
loop_
_entity_poly.entity_id
_entity_poly.type
_entity_poly.pdbx_seq_one_letter_code
_entity_poly.pdbx_strand_id
1 'polypeptide(L)'
;MESLCPHCLPLFIGSVPWKNPQYAVELVFQYSPEFPAWPQLCSYKQEGMLSQALSGFPGVKEDEGRIFVDHEAASFVCELLSFEKKYAAHRQRESDTSRFVLTPEVAAGFFACLDYCREQRPEKMRALKGQIVGPITLLCCTTDKNGRCIAGNKQLRDAA
;
A
#
# COMPACT_ATOMS: atom_id res chain seq x y z
N MET A 1 -13.74 -9.42 -23.36
CA MET A 1 -12.64 -9.52 -22.39
C MET A 1 -11.77 -10.67 -22.86
N GLU A 2 -10.56 -10.41 -23.34
CA GLU A 2 -9.66 -11.51 -23.73
C GLU A 2 -9.34 -12.36 -22.49
N SER A 3 -9.34 -13.68 -22.62
CA SER A 3 -9.01 -14.54 -21.48
C SER A 3 -7.54 -14.36 -21.09
N LEU A 4 -7.28 -14.20 -19.80
CA LEU A 4 -5.94 -14.18 -19.21
C LEU A 4 -5.35 -15.61 -19.30
N CYS A 5 -4.62 -15.89 -20.37
CA CYS A 5 -3.94 -17.17 -20.57
C CYS A 5 -2.54 -17.10 -19.97
N PRO A 6 -2.21 -17.88 -18.93
CA PRO A 6 -0.98 -17.70 -18.16
C PRO A 6 0.30 -18.00 -18.93
N HIS A 7 0.28 -18.86 -19.97
CA HIS A 7 1.39 -19.20 -20.88
C HIS A 7 2.81 -19.31 -20.24
N CYS A 8 2.87 -19.64 -18.94
CA CYS A 8 4.10 -19.55 -18.13
C CYS A 8 4.82 -18.19 -18.21
N LEU A 9 4.10 -17.10 -18.46
CA LEU A 9 4.63 -15.74 -18.47
C LEU A 9 5.04 -15.30 -17.05
N PRO A 10 6.12 -14.52 -16.92
CA PRO A 10 6.64 -14.12 -15.61
C PRO A 10 5.67 -13.18 -14.90
N LEU A 11 5.57 -13.35 -13.57
CA LEU A 11 4.80 -12.46 -12.69
C LEU A 11 5.63 -12.14 -11.44
N PHE A 12 6.29 -11.00 -11.45
CA PHE A 12 7.20 -10.62 -10.38
C PHE A 12 6.47 -10.17 -9.10
N ILE A 13 7.13 -10.31 -7.94
CA ILE A 13 6.60 -9.84 -6.65
C ILE A 13 6.42 -8.31 -6.66
N GLY A 14 7.36 -7.56 -7.26
CA GLY A 14 7.31 -6.10 -7.37
C GLY A 14 8.24 -5.36 -6.40
N SER A 15 8.73 -6.02 -5.35
CA SER A 15 9.75 -5.47 -4.44
C SER A 15 11.09 -5.32 -5.15
N VAL A 16 11.61 -4.09 -5.24
CA VAL A 16 12.82 -3.78 -6.02
C VAL A 16 13.80 -2.89 -5.24
N PRO A 17 15.12 -3.03 -5.44
CA PRO A 17 16.12 -2.31 -4.65
C PRO A 17 16.41 -0.88 -5.18
N TRP A 18 15.74 -0.44 -6.24
CA TRP A 18 16.05 0.83 -6.90
C TRP A 18 15.51 2.04 -6.15
N LYS A 19 16.16 3.19 -6.36
CA LYS A 19 15.76 4.49 -5.82
C LYS A 19 14.95 5.31 -6.83
N ASN A 20 15.29 5.29 -8.11
CA ASN A 20 14.54 6.08 -9.08
C ASN A 20 13.24 5.35 -9.47
N PRO A 21 12.04 5.92 -9.22
CA PRO A 21 10.77 5.28 -9.57
C PRO A 21 10.61 5.07 -11.08
N GLN A 22 10.95 6.07 -11.90
CA GLN A 22 10.84 6.00 -13.36
C GLN A 22 11.74 4.90 -13.91
N TYR A 23 12.99 4.84 -13.45
CA TYR A 23 13.92 3.78 -13.82
C TYR A 23 13.41 2.38 -13.45
N ALA A 24 12.85 2.23 -12.25
CA ALA A 24 12.26 0.97 -11.82
C ALA A 24 11.09 0.53 -12.72
N VAL A 25 10.23 1.47 -13.09
CA VAL A 25 9.10 1.23 -14.00
C VAL A 25 9.60 0.84 -15.39
N GLU A 26 10.55 1.57 -15.97
CA GLU A 26 11.13 1.26 -17.28
C GLU A 26 11.67 -0.17 -17.33
N LEU A 27 12.42 -0.60 -16.31
CA LEU A 27 12.93 -1.98 -16.22
C LEU A 27 11.81 -3.01 -16.12
N VAL A 28 10.79 -2.77 -15.28
CA VAL A 28 9.64 -3.68 -15.17
C VAL A 28 8.97 -3.88 -16.53
N PHE A 29 8.71 -2.80 -17.27
CA PHE A 29 8.06 -2.88 -18.58
C PHE A 29 8.98 -3.45 -19.67
N GLN A 30 10.29 -3.28 -19.55
CA GLN A 30 11.27 -3.87 -20.46
C GLN A 30 11.33 -5.40 -20.32
N TYR A 31 11.34 -5.91 -19.08
CA TYR A 31 11.57 -7.34 -18.82
C TYR A 31 10.30 -8.15 -18.51
N SER A 32 9.16 -7.49 -18.25
CA SER A 32 7.86 -8.13 -17.99
C SER A 32 6.71 -7.41 -18.72
N PRO A 33 6.77 -7.23 -20.05
CA PRO A 33 5.86 -6.34 -20.76
C PRO A 33 4.39 -6.80 -20.75
N GLU A 34 4.12 -8.12 -20.68
CA GLU A 34 2.77 -8.67 -20.68
C GLU A 34 2.07 -8.53 -19.32
N PHE A 35 2.80 -8.78 -18.23
CA PHE A 35 2.32 -8.69 -16.85
C PHE A 35 3.29 -7.88 -15.99
N PRO A 36 3.41 -6.57 -16.24
CA PRO A 36 4.21 -5.69 -15.40
C PRO A 36 3.68 -5.71 -13.96
N ALA A 37 4.59 -5.74 -12.99
CA ALA A 37 4.27 -5.59 -11.58
C ALA A 37 4.62 -4.17 -11.13
N TRP A 38 3.72 -3.51 -10.41
CA TRP A 38 4.03 -2.23 -9.76
C TRP A 38 5.34 -2.37 -8.96
N PRO A 39 6.39 -1.58 -9.27
CA PRO A 39 7.61 -1.58 -8.50
C PRO A 39 7.42 -0.93 -7.12
N GLN A 40 7.56 -1.71 -6.06
CA GLN A 40 7.63 -1.25 -4.68
C GLN A 40 9.10 -0.99 -4.32
N LEU A 41 9.46 0.27 -4.10
CA LEU A 41 10.85 0.70 -3.96
C LEU A 41 11.39 0.45 -2.54
N CYS A 42 11.90 -0.75 -2.27
CA CYS A 42 12.33 -1.17 -0.92
C CYS A 42 13.45 -0.31 -0.31
N SER A 43 14.16 0.47 -1.14
CA SER A 43 15.15 1.45 -0.68
C SER A 43 14.54 2.67 0.02
N TYR A 44 13.23 2.92 -0.13
CA TYR A 44 12.49 3.94 0.61
C TYR A 44 11.69 3.31 1.74
N LYS A 45 11.93 3.77 2.97
CA LYS A 45 11.19 3.29 4.15
C LYS A 45 9.68 3.55 4.02
N GLN A 46 9.30 4.63 3.34
CA GLN A 46 7.92 5.02 3.10
C GLN A 46 7.19 4.06 2.16
N GLU A 47 7.90 3.38 1.26
CA GLU A 47 7.35 2.31 0.41
C GLU A 47 7.45 0.92 1.06
N GLY A 48 7.81 0.88 2.35
CA GLY A 48 7.70 -0.33 3.14
C GLY A 48 6.28 -0.87 3.11
N MET A 49 6.16 -2.21 3.09
CA MET A 49 4.88 -2.91 2.94
C MET A 49 3.82 -2.48 3.98
N LEU A 50 4.25 -2.16 5.22
CA LEU A 50 3.37 -1.70 6.28
C LEU A 50 2.99 -0.22 6.11
N SER A 51 3.94 0.63 5.71
CA SER A 51 3.73 2.06 5.50
C SER A 51 2.59 2.32 4.50
N GLN A 52 2.55 1.52 3.42
CA GLN A 52 1.49 1.57 2.40
C GLN A 52 0.09 1.27 2.96
N ALA A 53 -0.03 0.29 3.84
CA ALA A 53 -1.31 -0.13 4.41
C ALA A 53 -1.71 0.66 5.67
N LEU A 54 -0.73 1.18 6.42
CA LEU A 54 -0.95 2.00 7.61
C LEU A 54 -1.23 3.47 7.27
N SER A 55 -1.07 3.88 6.01
CA SER A 55 -1.43 5.22 5.58
C SER A 55 -2.90 5.51 5.89
N GLY A 56 -3.16 6.50 6.74
CA GLY A 56 -4.50 6.81 7.20
C GLY A 56 -5.08 5.79 8.19
N PHE A 57 -4.29 4.95 8.87
CA PHE A 57 -4.73 4.13 10.01
C PHE A 57 -4.70 4.96 11.32
N PRO A 58 -5.63 4.79 12.27
CA PRO A 58 -5.69 5.62 13.47
C PRO A 58 -4.52 5.33 14.43
N GLY A 59 -3.97 6.38 15.04
CA GLY A 59 -2.90 6.24 16.03
C GLY A 59 -1.53 5.90 15.45
N VAL A 60 -1.34 5.89 14.13
CA VAL A 60 -0.02 5.65 13.53
C VAL A 60 0.94 6.77 13.92
N LYS A 61 2.08 6.38 14.46
CA LYS A 61 3.21 7.24 14.82
C LYS A 61 4.49 6.66 14.22
N GLU A 62 5.44 7.54 13.99
CA GLU A 62 6.79 7.18 13.60
C GLU A 62 7.76 7.82 14.59
N ASP A 63 8.66 7.02 15.16
CA ASP A 63 9.74 7.48 16.03
C ASP A 63 11.02 6.76 15.65
N GLU A 64 12.10 7.52 15.43
CA GLU A 64 13.41 7.00 14.97
C GLU A 64 13.34 6.02 13.78
N GLY A 65 12.35 6.19 12.90
CA GLY A 65 12.12 5.33 11.73
C GLY A 65 11.42 4.00 12.04
N ARG A 66 10.90 3.82 13.26
CA ARG A 66 10.00 2.74 13.65
C ARG A 66 8.56 3.24 13.58
N ILE A 67 7.72 2.54 12.81
CA ILE A 67 6.29 2.78 12.74
C ILE A 67 5.58 1.91 13.78
N PHE A 68 4.66 2.52 14.54
CA PHE A 68 3.85 1.85 15.56
C PHE A 68 2.49 2.53 15.72
N VAL A 69 1.57 1.89 16.43
CA VAL A 69 0.24 2.43 16.75
C VAL A 69 0.18 2.83 18.22
N ASP A 70 0.10 4.13 18.49
CA ASP A 70 -0.13 4.64 19.85
C ASP A 70 -1.63 4.72 20.16
N HIS A 71 -2.17 3.59 20.61
CA HIS A 71 -3.57 3.49 21.01
C HIS A 71 -3.84 4.02 22.43
N GLU A 72 -2.81 4.43 23.16
CA GLU A 72 -2.93 5.01 24.50
C GLU A 72 -2.89 6.55 24.47
N ALA A 73 -2.57 7.15 23.33
CA ALA A 73 -2.60 8.59 23.14
C ALA A 73 -4.00 9.17 23.39
N ALA A 74 -4.08 10.34 24.02
CA ALA A 74 -5.34 11.03 24.28
C ALA A 74 -6.15 11.33 22.99
N SER A 75 -5.46 11.48 21.85
CA SER A 75 -6.10 11.70 20.54
C SER A 75 -6.68 10.44 19.91
N PHE A 76 -6.27 9.24 20.35
CA PHE A 76 -6.57 7.98 19.66
C PHE A 76 -8.07 7.73 19.51
N VAL A 77 -8.86 7.99 20.57
CA VAL A 77 -10.32 7.82 20.52
C VAL A 77 -10.95 8.70 19.45
N CYS A 78 -10.52 9.96 19.33
CA CYS A 78 -11.01 10.88 18.30
C CYS A 78 -10.56 10.45 16.90
N GLU A 79 -9.32 9.97 16.75
CA GLU A 79 -8.77 9.47 15.48
C GLU A 79 -9.52 8.22 14.98
N LEU A 80 -9.80 7.28 15.89
CA LEU A 80 -10.57 6.06 15.61
C LEU A 80 -12.02 6.39 15.25
N LEU A 81 -12.68 7.30 15.99
CA LEU A 81 -14.03 7.75 15.62
C LEU A 81 -14.07 8.43 14.25
N SER A 82 -13.05 9.21 13.91
CA SER A 82 -12.91 9.80 12.57
C SER A 82 -12.67 8.73 11.49
N PHE A 83 -11.91 7.69 11.80
CA PHE A 83 -11.69 6.53 10.91
C PHE A 83 -13.01 5.82 10.61
N GLU A 84 -13.76 5.44 11.64
CA GLU A 84 -15.05 4.74 11.52
C GLU A 84 -16.07 5.55 10.70
N LYS A 85 -16.19 6.85 10.97
CA LYS A 85 -17.07 7.74 10.20
C LYS A 85 -16.72 7.76 8.71
N LYS A 86 -15.42 7.87 8.39
CA LYS A 86 -14.95 7.87 7.00
C LYS A 86 -15.13 6.50 6.34
N TYR A 87 -14.94 5.41 7.08
CA TYR A 87 -15.23 4.06 6.60
C TYR A 87 -16.72 3.87 6.26
N ALA A 88 -17.62 4.30 7.15
CA ALA A 88 -19.06 4.24 6.93
C ALA A 88 -19.51 5.05 5.71
N ALA A 89 -19.02 6.29 5.57
CA ALA A 89 -19.30 7.13 4.41
C ALA A 89 -18.76 6.51 3.10
N HIS A 90 -17.56 5.92 3.13
CA HIS A 90 -16.99 5.24 1.96
C HIS A 90 -17.82 4.02 1.54
N ARG A 91 -18.32 3.23 2.49
CA ARG A 91 -19.23 2.10 2.19
C ARG A 91 -20.54 2.55 1.54
N GLN A 92 -20.99 3.77 1.83
CA GLN A 92 -22.19 4.36 1.24
C GLN A 92 -21.89 5.09 -0.08
N ARG A 93 -20.62 5.12 -0.53
CA ARG A 93 -20.15 5.84 -1.73
C ARG A 93 -20.44 7.35 -1.70
N GLU A 94 -20.45 7.93 -0.51
CA GLU A 94 -20.80 9.35 -0.29
C GLU A 94 -19.63 10.32 -0.44
N SER A 95 -18.41 9.83 -0.72
CA SER A 95 -17.21 10.66 -0.87
C SER A 95 -16.24 10.08 -1.88
N ASP A 96 -15.80 10.91 -2.83
CA ASP A 96 -14.69 10.64 -3.74
C ASP A 96 -13.31 10.83 -3.07
N THR A 97 -13.28 11.51 -1.91
CA THR A 97 -12.06 11.69 -1.11
C THR A 97 -12.05 10.71 0.04
N SER A 98 -11.14 9.74 -0.02
CA SER A 98 -11.04 8.65 0.95
C SER A 98 -9.70 8.74 1.67
N ARG A 99 -9.69 8.57 3.00
CA ARG A 99 -8.44 8.43 3.76
C ARG A 99 -7.71 7.12 3.46
N PHE A 100 -8.36 6.19 2.75
CA PHE A 100 -7.86 4.85 2.43
C PHE A 100 -7.13 4.80 1.07
N VAL A 101 -6.86 5.97 0.46
CA VAL A 101 -6.13 6.03 -0.80
C VAL A 101 -4.63 5.85 -0.55
N LEU A 102 -3.96 5.13 -1.45
CA LEU A 102 -2.51 5.22 -1.54
C LEU A 102 -2.12 6.65 -1.91
N THR A 103 -1.03 7.13 -1.35
CA THR A 103 -0.51 8.47 -1.62
C THR A 103 0.88 8.40 -2.25
N PRO A 104 1.30 9.41 -3.03
CA PRO A 104 2.62 9.41 -3.66
C PRO A 104 3.77 9.27 -2.65
N GLU A 105 3.58 9.68 -1.40
CA GLU A 105 4.59 9.61 -0.34
C GLU A 105 4.91 8.15 0.06
N VAL A 106 3.92 7.26 0.08
CA VAL A 106 4.08 5.85 0.48
C VAL A 106 4.10 4.87 -0.69
N ALA A 107 3.86 5.36 -1.91
CA ALA A 107 3.72 4.53 -3.09
C ALA A 107 4.22 5.24 -4.36
N ALA A 108 5.36 5.93 -4.32
CA ALA A 108 5.89 6.67 -5.47
C ALA A 108 6.05 5.78 -6.72
N GLY A 109 6.52 4.55 -6.56
CA GLY A 109 6.58 3.55 -7.64
C GLY A 109 5.20 3.21 -8.24
N PHE A 110 4.11 3.33 -7.48
CA PHE A 110 2.75 3.05 -7.96
C PHE A 110 2.31 4.14 -8.90
N PHE A 111 2.44 5.39 -8.46
CA PHE A 111 2.05 6.55 -9.24
C PHE A 111 2.90 6.68 -10.50
N ALA A 112 4.23 6.47 -10.40
CA ALA A 112 5.10 6.41 -11.56
C ALA A 112 4.68 5.31 -12.56
N CYS A 113 4.27 4.14 -12.07
CA CYS A 113 3.79 3.05 -12.91
C CYS A 113 2.46 3.40 -13.61
N LEU A 114 1.53 4.04 -12.90
CA LEU A 114 0.26 4.50 -13.48
C LEU A 114 0.47 5.56 -14.54
N ASP A 115 1.36 6.52 -14.29
CA ASP A 115 1.68 7.59 -15.24
C ASP A 115 2.34 7.03 -16.50
N TYR A 116 3.28 6.09 -16.34
CA TYR A 116 3.86 5.36 -17.47
C TYR A 116 2.80 4.62 -18.31
N CYS A 117 1.85 3.93 -17.68
CA CYS A 117 0.75 3.27 -18.39
C CYS A 117 -0.11 4.25 -19.19
N ARG A 118 -0.39 5.44 -18.63
CA ARG A 118 -1.22 6.48 -19.27
C ARG A 118 -0.52 7.10 -20.47
N GLU A 119 0.77 7.37 -20.32
CA GLU A 119 1.60 8.05 -21.32
C GLU A 119 2.02 7.11 -22.45
N GLN A 120 2.58 5.95 -22.11
CA GLN A 120 3.19 5.04 -23.09
C GLN A 120 2.19 4.08 -23.73
N ARG A 121 1.05 3.82 -23.09
CA ARG A 121 0.00 2.88 -23.55
C ARG A 121 0.61 1.57 -24.09
N PRO A 122 1.35 0.82 -23.27
CA PRO A 122 2.17 -0.29 -23.74
C PRO A 122 1.31 -1.40 -24.37
N GLU A 123 1.50 -1.63 -25.67
CA GLU A 123 0.67 -2.53 -26.48
C GLU A 123 0.70 -3.99 -26.01
N LYS A 124 1.83 -4.42 -25.43
CA LYS A 124 2.02 -5.79 -24.94
C LYS A 124 1.33 -6.04 -23.59
N MET A 125 0.99 -4.99 -22.85
CA MET A 125 0.46 -5.13 -21.49
C MET A 125 -0.93 -5.75 -21.52
N ARG A 126 -1.07 -6.91 -20.87
CA ARG A 126 -2.32 -7.67 -20.74
C ARG A 126 -3.02 -7.38 -19.42
N ALA A 127 -2.24 -7.19 -18.36
CA ALA A 127 -2.71 -6.75 -17.04
C ALA A 127 -1.57 -6.09 -16.27
N LEU A 128 -1.91 -5.26 -15.29
CA LEU A 128 -0.97 -4.67 -14.34
C LEU A 128 -1.17 -5.33 -12.97
N LYS A 129 -0.09 -5.85 -12.37
CA LYS A 129 -0.13 -6.44 -11.03
C LYS A 129 0.18 -5.39 -9.97
N GLY A 130 -0.76 -5.16 -9.06
CA GLY A 130 -0.53 -4.48 -7.78
C GLY A 130 -0.39 -5.48 -6.63
N GLN A 131 0.34 -5.10 -5.58
CA GLN A 131 0.49 -5.91 -4.38
C GLN A 131 0.48 -5.02 -3.13
N ILE A 132 -0.34 -5.40 -2.15
CA ILE A 132 -0.40 -4.78 -0.82
C ILE A 132 -0.41 -5.88 0.24
N VAL A 133 -0.15 -5.52 1.50
CA VAL A 133 -0.23 -6.49 2.61
C VAL A 133 -1.68 -6.84 2.92
N GLY A 134 -1.89 -8.09 3.32
CA GLY A 134 -3.17 -8.53 3.85
C GLY A 134 -3.32 -8.20 5.34
N PRO A 135 -4.55 -8.31 5.88
CA PRO A 135 -4.87 -7.93 7.26
C PRO A 135 -4.10 -8.76 8.31
N ILE A 136 -3.84 -10.04 8.03
CA ILE A 136 -3.06 -10.89 8.95
C ILE A 136 -1.63 -10.36 9.09
N THR A 137 -0.96 -10.04 7.99
CA THR A 137 0.38 -9.47 8.01
C THR A 137 0.39 -8.10 8.65
N LEU A 138 -0.58 -7.24 8.32
CA LEU A 138 -0.73 -5.92 8.91
C LEU A 138 -0.83 -6.02 10.44
N LEU A 139 -1.71 -6.89 10.95
CA LEU A 139 -1.93 -7.08 12.38
C LEU A 139 -0.73 -7.69 13.10
N CYS A 140 -0.09 -8.71 12.50
CA CYS A 140 1.00 -9.44 13.12
C CYS A 140 2.34 -8.70 13.08
N CYS A 141 2.56 -7.85 12.07
CA CYS A 141 3.82 -7.14 11.88
C CYS A 141 3.77 -5.68 12.36
N THR A 142 2.59 -5.14 12.67
CA THR A 142 2.45 -3.82 13.30
C THR A 142 2.47 -3.95 14.82
N THR A 143 3.17 -3.03 15.48
CA THR A 143 3.29 -3.02 16.95
C THR A 143 2.66 -1.79 17.56
N ASP A 144 2.29 -1.87 18.84
CA ASP A 144 2.02 -0.70 19.67
C ASP A 144 3.33 -0.03 20.13
N LYS A 145 3.22 1.08 20.87
CA LYS A 145 4.38 1.80 21.43
C LYS A 145 5.29 0.90 22.29
N ASN A 146 4.72 -0.11 22.95
CA ASN A 146 5.43 -1.04 23.84
C ASN A 146 6.03 -2.24 23.07
N GLY A 147 5.89 -2.30 21.74
CA GLY A 147 6.42 -3.40 20.93
C GLY A 147 5.52 -4.63 20.87
N ARG A 148 4.28 -4.54 21.34
CA ARG A 148 3.32 -5.65 21.29
C ARG A 148 2.59 -5.63 19.96
N CYS A 149 2.43 -6.81 19.36
CA CYS A 149 1.64 -7.01 18.16
C CYS A 149 0.20 -6.49 18.35
N ILE A 150 -0.29 -5.68 17.40
CA ILE A 150 -1.62 -5.06 17.51
C ILE A 150 -2.77 -6.07 17.36
N ALA A 151 -2.49 -7.28 16.86
CA ALA A 151 -3.48 -8.35 16.75
C ALA A 151 -4.18 -8.66 18.08
N GLY A 152 -3.53 -8.45 19.22
CA GLY A 152 -4.11 -8.66 20.55
C GLY A 152 -5.12 -7.59 20.99
N ASN A 153 -5.14 -6.42 20.34
CA ASN A 153 -6.06 -5.33 20.66
C ASN A 153 -7.31 -5.41 19.79
N LYS A 154 -8.50 -5.53 20.41
CA LYS A 154 -9.76 -5.69 19.69
C LYS A 154 -10.10 -4.50 18.79
N GLN A 155 -9.92 -3.27 19.26
CA GLN A 155 -10.24 -2.07 18.48
C GLN A 155 -9.32 -1.92 17.27
N LEU A 156 -8.03 -2.20 17.44
CA LEU A 156 -7.07 -2.18 16.34
C LEU A 156 -7.30 -3.32 15.35
N ARG A 157 -7.76 -4.48 15.83
CA ARG A 157 -8.15 -5.61 14.98
C ARG A 157 -9.36 -5.28 14.11
N ASP A 158 -10.36 -4.60 14.67
CA ASP A 158 -11.57 -4.23 13.93
C ASP A 158 -11.29 -3.14 12.88
N ALA A 159 -10.29 -2.27 13.14
CA ALA A 159 -9.89 -1.21 12.22
C ALA A 159 -9.00 -1.68 11.04
N ALA A 160 -8.36 -2.84 11.13
CA ALA A 160 -7.40 -3.36 10.15
C ALA A 160 -8.03 -4.27 9.08
#